data_AF-A0A421DUR3-F1
#
_entry.id   AF-A0A421DUR3-F1
#
_cell.length_a   1.000
_cell.length_b   1.000
_cell.length_c   1.000
_cell.angle_alpha   90.00
_cell.angle_beta   90.00
_cell.angle_gamma   90.00
#
_symmetry.space_group_name_H-M   'P 1'
#
loop_
_entity.id
_entity.type
_entity.pdbx_description
1 polymer ?
#
loop_
_entity_poly.entity_id
_entity_poly.type
_entity_poly.pdbx_seq_one_letter_code
_entity_poly.pdbx_strand_id
1 'polypeptide(L)'
;MTATLLVIAMVVVAALVLIRFFPETTKLWFNRIRTARMLVFGIGGLIFALAFISSGSPLLMFVGGLMLLYGVLWILFDDVTDTILEAIPL
;
A
#
# COMPACT_ATOMS: atom_id res chain seq x y z
N MET A 1 14.08 15.80 14.74
CA MET A 1 14.68 14.78 13.84
C MET A 1 15.21 13.57 14.60
N THR A 2 15.93 13.73 15.72
CA THR A 2 16.45 12.61 16.53
C THR A 2 15.37 11.74 17.17
N ALA A 3 14.32 12.34 17.74
CA ALA A 3 13.19 11.61 18.33
C ALA A 3 12.43 10.75 17.31
N THR A 4 12.24 11.27 16.09
CA THR A 4 11.55 10.57 15.00
C THR A 4 12.30 9.34 14.55
N LEU A 5 13.63 9.45 14.41
CA LEU A 5 14.51 8.32 14.06
C LEU A 5 14.53 7.25 15.16
N LEU A 6 14.53 7.65 16.44
CA LEU A 6 14.45 6.73 17.58
C LEU A 6 13.15 5.93 17.60
N VAL A 7 12.02 6.58 17.34
CA VAL A 7 10.71 5.93 17.24
C VAL A 7 10.68 4.94 16.09
N ILE A 8 11.19 5.32 14.91
CA ILE A 8 11.27 4.42 13.75
C ILE A 8 12.16 3.21 14.08
N ALA A 9 13.33 3.44 14.67
CA ALA A 9 14.26 2.36 15.05
C ALA A 9 13.62 1.38 16.05
N MET A 10 12.92 1.88 17.08
CA MET A 10 12.20 1.04 18.03
C MET A 10 11.12 0.19 17.36
N VAL A 11 10.34 0.78 16.45
CA VAL A 11 9.28 0.07 15.72
C VAL A 11 9.87 -1.03 14.83
N VAL A 12 10.99 -0.76 14.17
CA VAL A 12 11.70 -1.75 13.34
C VAL A 12 12.23 -2.90 14.19
N VAL A 13 12.88 -2.60 15.33
CA VAL A 13 13.40 -3.65 16.23
C VAL A 13 12.25 -4.51 16.80
N ALA A 14 11.14 -3.90 17.21
CA ALA A 14 9.98 -4.63 17.69
C ALA A 14 9.38 -5.54 16.61
N ALA A 15 9.30 -5.06 15.36
CA ALA A 15 8.82 -5.86 14.24
C ALA A 15 9.76 -7.05 13.94
N LEU A 16 11.08 -6.85 13.97
CA LEU A 16 12.06 -7.92 13.78
C LEU A 16 11.98 -8.99 14.87
N VAL A 17 11.79 -8.57 16.13
CA VAL A 17 11.59 -9.49 17.26
C VAL A 17 10.30 -10.29 17.06
N LEU A 18 9.18 -9.63 16.73
CA LEU A 18 7.90 -10.31 16.48
C LEU A 18 7.97 -11.30 15.32
N ILE A 19 8.64 -10.96 14.22
CA ILE A 19 8.85 -11.86 13.08
C ILE A 19 9.64 -13.11 13.51
N ARG A 20 10.67 -12.95 14.35
CA ARG A 20 11.50 -14.08 14.79
C ARG A 20 10.81 -15.01 15.77
N PHE A 21 10.00 -14.48 16.69
CA PHE A 21 9.31 -15.28 17.71
C PHE A 21 7.94 -15.79 17.27
N PHE A 22 7.24 -15.06 16.40
CA PHE A 22 5.88 -15.38 15.95
C PHE A 22 5.75 -15.17 14.43
N PRO A 23 6.45 -15.97 13.60
CA PRO A 23 6.55 -15.76 12.16
C PRO A 23 5.18 -15.78 11.47
N GLU A 24 4.35 -16.77 11.77
CA GLU A 24 3.04 -16.94 11.12
C GLU A 24 2.04 -15.85 11.50
N THR A 25 1.93 -15.52 12.80
CA THR A 25 1.04 -14.48 13.29
C THR A 25 1.44 -13.09 12.78
N THR A 26 2.75 -12.83 12.71
CA THR A 26 3.28 -11.55 12.23
C THR A 26 3.07 -11.40 10.73
N LYS A 27 3.28 -12.45 9.93
CA LYS A 27 2.96 -12.46 8.49
C LYS A 27 1.48 -12.17 8.23
N LEU A 28 0.57 -12.84 8.94
CA LEU A 28 -0.87 -12.60 8.81
C LEU A 28 -1.24 -11.15 9.17
N TRP A 29 -0.64 -10.60 10.21
CA TRP A 29 -0.89 -9.22 10.62
C TRP A 29 -0.38 -8.19 9.59
N PHE A 30 0.85 -8.38 9.07
CA PHE A 30 1.39 -7.52 8.02
C PHE A 30 0.58 -7.61 6.72
N ASN A 31 0.15 -8.81 6.33
CA ASN A 31 -0.73 -8.99 5.18
C ASN A 31 -2.07 -8.28 5.38
N ARG A 32 -2.69 -8.38 6.56
CA ARG A 32 -3.92 -7.63 6.87
C ARG A 32 -3.73 -6.11 6.77
N ILE A 33 -2.60 -5.59 7.26
CA ILE A 33 -2.29 -4.17 7.16
C ILE A 33 -2.04 -3.75 5.71
N ARG A 34 -1.34 -4.59 4.94
CA ARG A 34 -1.11 -4.35 3.50
C ARG A 34 -2.44 -4.29 2.77
N THR A 35 -3.31 -5.28 2.96
CA THR A 35 -4.66 -5.31 2.36
C THR A 35 -5.50 -4.11 2.79
N ALA A 36 -5.52 -3.78 4.08
CA ALA A 36 -6.24 -2.62 4.58
C ALA A 36 -5.73 -1.31 3.98
N ARG A 37 -4.41 -1.17 3.84
CA ARG A 37 -3.78 -0.02 3.19
C ARG A 37 -4.19 0.07 1.72
N MET A 38 -4.09 -1.02 0.98
CA MET A 38 -4.52 -1.09 -0.42
C MET A 38 -6.00 -0.74 -0.58
N LEU A 39 -6.86 -1.22 0.32
CA LEU A 39 -8.29 -0.89 0.30
C LEU A 39 -8.53 0.60 0.58
N VAL A 40 -7.89 1.17 1.62
CA VAL A 40 -8.08 2.58 1.96
C VAL A 40 -7.57 3.51 0.86
N PHE A 41 -6.35 3.29 0.37
CA PHE A 41 -5.77 4.14 -0.68
C PHE A 41 -6.38 3.85 -2.06
N GLY A 42 -6.77 2.60 -2.34
CA GLY A 42 -7.44 2.21 -3.57
C GLY A 42 -8.85 2.78 -3.67
N ILE A 43 -9.69 2.56 -2.66
CA ILE A 43 -11.07 3.10 -2.61
C ILE A 43 -11.02 4.63 -2.51
N GLY A 44 -10.16 5.19 -1.67
CA GLY A 44 -9.98 6.64 -1.58
C GLY A 44 -9.55 7.24 -2.92
N GLY A 45 -8.55 6.65 -3.57
CA GLY A 45 -8.08 7.07 -4.90
C GLY A 45 -9.18 6.99 -5.97
N LEU A 46 -10.01 5.94 -5.95
CA LEU A 46 -11.16 5.80 -6.83
C LEU A 46 -12.18 6.93 -6.64
N ILE A 47 -12.53 7.23 -5.39
CA ILE A 47 -13.48 8.30 -5.05
C ILE A 47 -12.96 9.65 -5.56
N PHE A 48 -11.68 9.96 -5.31
CA PHE A 48 -11.07 11.20 -5.80
C PHE A 48 -11.03 11.26 -7.33
N ALA A 49 -10.69 10.16 -7.98
CA ALA A 49 -10.67 10.10 -9.44
C ALA A 49 -12.07 10.34 -10.04
N LEU A 50 -13.12 9.75 -9.47
CA LEU A 50 -14.50 9.98 -9.87
C LEU A 50 -14.97 11.41 -9.59
N ALA A 51 -14.57 11.98 -8.45
CA ALA A 51 -14.86 13.39 -8.13
C ALA A 51 -14.19 14.34 -9.13
N PHE A 52 -12.95 14.05 -9.54
CA PHE A 52 -12.23 14.85 -10.53
C PHE A 52 -12.83 14.72 -11.93
N ILE A 53 -13.25 13.52 -12.33
CA ILE A 53 -13.94 13.28 -13.60
C ILE A 53 -15.31 13.97 -13.64
N SER A 54 -16.05 14.01 -12.52
CA SER A 54 -17.36 14.67 -12.44
C SER A 54 -17.30 16.19 -12.22
N SER A 55 -16.11 16.75 -12.03
CA SER A 55 -15.92 18.18 -11.73
C SER A 55 -16.26 19.14 -12.88
N GLY A 56 -16.39 18.65 -14.11
CA GLY A 56 -16.63 19.47 -15.31
C GLY A 56 -15.44 20.30 -15.80
N SER A 57 -14.31 20.28 -15.09
CA SER A 57 -13.06 20.91 -15.54
C SER A 57 -12.25 19.94 -16.42
N PRO A 58 -11.92 20.29 -17.67
CA PRO A 58 -11.15 19.41 -18.56
C PRO A 58 -9.82 18.95 -17.97
N LEU A 59 -9.17 19.81 -17.19
CA LEU A 59 -7.87 19.54 -16.58
C LEU A 59 -8.00 18.52 -15.44
N LEU A 60 -9.02 18.66 -14.58
CA LEU A 60 -9.30 17.71 -13.50
C LEU A 60 -9.79 16.37 -14.05
N MET A 61 -10.61 16.38 -15.10
CA MET A 61 -11.05 15.16 -15.78
C MET A 61 -9.87 14.35 -16.32
N PHE A 62 -8.88 15.01 -16.93
CA PHE A 62 -7.67 14.36 -17.41
C PHE A 62 -6.85 13.75 -16.26
N VAL A 63 -6.68 14.48 -15.16
CA VAL A 63 -5.98 13.98 -13.96
C VAL A 63 -6.71 12.78 -13.36
N GLY A 64 -8.04 12.85 -13.20
CA GLY A 64 -8.84 11.72 -12.72
C GLY A 64 -8.76 10.50 -13.63
N GLY A 65 -8.74 10.71 -14.96
CA GLY A 65 -8.51 9.64 -15.93
C GLY A 65 -7.12 8.98 -15.79
N LEU A 66 -6.06 9.77 -15.61
CA LEU A 66 -4.71 9.25 -15.34
C LEU A 66 -4.63 8.49 -14.02
N MET A 67 -5.33 8.94 -12.97
CA MET A 67 -5.40 8.23 -11.69
C MET A 67 -6.06 6.85 -11.85
N LEU A 68 -7.15 6.75 -12.63
CA LEU A 68 -7.78 5.46 -12.93
C LEU A 68 -6.86 4.56 -13.76
N LEU A 69 -6.22 5.11 -14.80
CA LEU A 69 -5.26 4.38 -15.62
C LEU A 69 -4.11 3.82 -14.77
N TYR A 70 -3.54 4.65 -13.89
CA TYR A 70 -2.51 4.22 -12.95
C TYR A 70 -3.00 3.11 -12.01
N GLY A 71 -4.22 3.24 -11.46
CA GLY A 71 -4.81 2.19 -10.63
C GLY A 71 -5.00 0.86 -11.37
N VAL A 72 -5.45 0.91 -12.63
CA VAL A 72 -5.60 -0.28 -13.49
C VAL A 72 -4.25 -0.91 -13.80
N LEU A 73 -3.26 -0.10 -14.19
CA LEU A 73 -1.89 -0.60 -14.43
C LEU A 73 -1.32 -1.22 -13.16
N TRP A 74 -1.51 -0.58 -12.02
CA TRP A 74 -1.05 -1.10 -10.74
C TRP A 74 -1.65 -2.47 -10.43
N ILE A 75 -2.97 -2.66 -10.60
CA ILE A 75 -3.63 -3.97 -10.44
C ILE A 75 -3.09 -5.01 -11.44
N LEU A 76 -2.91 -4.63 -12.71
CA LEU A 76 -2.39 -5.52 -13.75
C LEU A 76 -0.93 -5.95 -13.50
N PHE A 77 -0.14 -5.14 -12.79
CA PHE A 77 1.26 -5.41 -12.50
C PHE A 77 1.52 -5.89 -11.06
N ASP A 78 0.53 -5.94 -10.17
CA ASP A 78 0.74 -6.34 -8.77
C ASP A 78 0.96 -7.87 -8.57
N ASP A 79 1.16 -8.63 -9.66
CA ASP A 79 1.74 -9.99 -9.61
C ASP A 79 3.22 -9.99 -9.17
N VAL A 80 3.91 -8.84 -9.28
CA VAL A 80 5.33 -8.73 -8.91
C VAL A 80 5.53 -8.87 -7.41
N THR A 81 4.59 -8.39 -6.59
CA THR A 81 4.78 -8.41 -5.13
C THR A 81 4.56 -9.81 -4.54
N ASP A 82 3.69 -10.62 -5.13
CA ASP A 82 3.50 -12.02 -4.73
C ASP A 82 4.72 -12.87 -5.13
N THR A 83 5.31 -12.59 -6.29
CA THR A 83 6.59 -13.20 -6.72
C THR A 83 7.74 -12.87 -5.74
N ILE A 84 7.79 -11.64 -5.20
CA ILE A 84 8.82 -11.24 -4.22
C ILE A 84 8.58 -11.91 -2.87
N LEU A 85 7.33 -12.14 -2.44
CA LEU A 85 7.03 -12.83 -1.19
C LEU A 85 7.29 -14.34 -1.25
N GLU A 86 7.09 -14.97 -2.42
CA GLU A 86 7.53 -16.36 -2.66
C GLU A 86 9.06 -16.47 -2.75
N ALA A 87 9.75 -15.43 -3.24
CA ALA A 87 11.20 -15.41 -3.41
C ALA A 87 12.00 -15.14 -2.12
N ILE A 88 11.35 -14.95 -0.96
CA ILE A 88 12.02 -14.92 0.35
C ILE A 88 12.02 -16.35 0.90
N PRO A 89 13.09 -17.15 0.72
CA PRO A 89 13.21 -18.42 1.39
C PRO A 89 13.26 -18.16 2.91
N LEU A 90 12.35 -18.82 3.64
CA LEU A 90 12.49 -19.05 5.07
C LEU A 90 13.73 -19.90 5.35
#